data_AF-A0A7X7LTC3-F1
#
_entry.id   AF-A0A7X7LTC3-F1
#
_cell.length_a   1.000
_cell.length_b   1.000
_cell.length_c   1.000
_cell.angle_alpha   90.00
_cell.angle_beta   90.00
_cell.angle_gamma   90.00
#
_symmetry.space_group_name_H-M   'P 1'
#
loop_
_entity.id
_entity.type
_entity.pdbx_description
1 polymer ?
#
loop_
_entity_poly.entity_id
_entity_poly.type
_entity_poly.pdbx_seq_one_letter_code
_entity_poly.pdbx_strand_id
1 'polypeptide(L)'
;QNALAQVKAFDAAIGVTGLVVTKLDGTAKGGVLAAIARQCPKPLRFIGVGEGIDDLQPFRAREFVDALFEPVAGARGGNGGRA
;
A
#
# COMPACT_ATOMS: atom_id res chain seq x y z
N GLN A 1 11.30 3.77 4.83
CA GLN A 1 11.51 4.59 6.05
C GLN A 1 11.28 6.09 5.82
N ASN A 2 11.47 6.64 4.61
CA ASN A 2 11.30 8.08 4.36
C ASN A 2 9.86 8.62 4.58
N ALA A 3 8.83 7.85 4.22
CA ALA A 3 7.44 8.28 4.33
C ALA A 3 7.01 8.61 5.78
N LEU A 4 7.48 7.85 6.77
CA LEU A 4 7.14 8.09 8.17
C LEU A 4 7.70 9.42 8.69
N ALA A 5 8.94 9.75 8.32
CA ALA A 5 9.55 11.02 8.71
C ALA A 5 8.79 12.20 8.09
N GLN A 6 8.37 12.07 6.83
CA GLN A 6 7.55 13.08 6.15
C GLN A 6 6.19 13.28 6.83
N VAL A 7 5.48 12.19 7.16
CA VAL A 7 4.19 12.30 7.86
C VAL A 7 4.34 13.06 9.17
N LYS A 8 5.36 12.75 9.98
CA LYS A 8 5.62 13.46 11.24
C LYS A 8 5.91 14.95 11.03
N ALA A 9 6.73 15.28 10.03
CA ALA A 9 7.07 16.66 9.72
C ALA A 9 5.85 17.48 9.29
N PHE A 10 5.02 16.94 8.40
CA PHE A 10 3.79 17.62 7.96
C PHE A 10 2.75 17.69 9.07
N ASP A 11 2.58 16.64 9.87
CA ASP A 11 1.63 16.67 10.98
C ASP A 11 2.01 17.73 12.03
N ALA A 12 3.29 17.84 12.36
CA ALA A 12 3.79 18.87 13.26
C ALA A 12 3.60 20.30 12.72
N ALA A 13 3.68 20.49 11.40
CA ALA A 13 3.57 21.80 10.76
C ALA A 13 2.11 22.27 10.58
N ILE A 14 1.21 21.37 10.20
CA ILE A 14 -0.15 21.75 9.73
C ILE A 14 -1.29 20.91 10.30
N GLY A 15 -1.01 19.90 11.14
CA GLY A 15 -2.03 19.04 11.74
C GLY A 15 -2.85 18.27 10.71
N VAL A 16 -2.23 17.27 10.07
CA VAL A 16 -2.90 16.51 9.01
C VAL A 16 -4.07 15.69 9.56
N THR A 17 -5.16 15.64 8.80
CA THR A 17 -6.41 14.95 9.19
C THR A 17 -6.56 13.58 8.55
N GLY A 18 -5.71 13.27 7.58
CA GLY A 18 -5.69 11.99 6.89
C GLY A 18 -4.55 11.88 5.90
N LEU A 19 -4.34 10.67 5.39
CA LEU A 19 -3.25 10.31 4.50
C LEU A 19 -3.78 9.73 3.20
N VAL A 20 -3.02 9.95 2.13
CA VAL A 20 -3.12 9.22 0.86
C VAL A 20 -1.74 8.65 0.58
N VAL A 21 -1.66 7.35 0.29
CA VAL A 21 -0.38 6.66 0.06
C VAL A 21 -0.38 6.04 -1.33
N THR A 22 0.46 6.57 -2.22
CA THR A 22 0.54 6.15 -3.63
C THR A 22 1.72 5.22 -3.89
N LYS A 23 1.78 4.69 -5.12
CA LYS A 23 2.87 3.83 -5.62
C LYS A 23 2.98 2.52 -4.83
N LEU A 24 1.86 1.91 -4.46
CA LEU A 24 1.77 0.64 -3.74
C LEU A 24 1.73 -0.60 -4.67
N ASP A 25 1.77 -0.37 -5.98
CA ASP A 25 1.94 -1.36 -7.05
C ASP A 25 3.19 -2.26 -6.88
N GLY A 26 4.16 -1.87 -6.04
CA GLY A 26 5.31 -2.70 -5.66
C GLY A 26 5.12 -3.42 -4.32
N THR A 27 5.18 -4.76 -4.32
CA THR A 27 5.07 -5.66 -3.16
C THR A 27 5.94 -5.29 -1.95
N ALA A 28 7.08 -4.64 -2.15
CA ALA A 28 8.01 -4.25 -1.09
C ALA A 28 7.53 -3.07 -0.21
N LYS A 29 6.43 -2.40 -0.55
CA LYS A 29 6.01 -1.15 0.11
C LYS A 29 4.92 -1.33 1.17
N GLY A 30 4.30 -2.51 1.30
CA GLY A 30 3.26 -2.76 2.30
C GLY A 30 3.74 -2.61 3.76
N GLY A 31 5.00 -2.92 4.04
CA GLY A 31 5.57 -2.76 5.39
C GLY A 31 5.61 -1.32 5.90
N VAL A 32 5.67 -0.31 5.00
CA VAL A 32 5.69 1.11 5.43
C VAL A 32 4.34 1.55 5.99
N LEU A 33 3.25 1.01 5.46
CA LEU A 33 1.90 1.32 5.91
C LEU A 33 1.64 0.83 7.33
N ALA A 34 2.09 -0.38 7.64
CA ALA A 34 2.03 -0.91 9.00
C ALA A 34 2.83 -0.04 9.98
N ALA A 35 4.00 0.45 9.57
CA ALA A 35 4.82 1.34 10.40
C ALA A 35 4.17 2.72 10.62
N ILE A 36 3.57 3.30 9.57
CA ILE A 36 2.84 4.57 9.66
C ILE A 36 1.62 4.41 10.56
N ALA A 37 0.81 3.37 10.37
CA ALA A 37 -0.39 3.11 11.18
C ALA A 37 -0.06 2.97 12.68
N ARG A 38 1.08 2.37 13.02
CA ARG A 38 1.53 2.23 14.42
C ARG A 38 2.03 3.53 15.05
N GLN A 39 2.65 4.42 14.28
CA GLN A 39 3.35 5.60 14.82
C GLN A 39 2.61 6.92 14.61
N CYS A 40 1.71 6.97 13.64
CA CYS A 40 0.91 8.13 13.28
C CYS A 40 -0.53 7.66 13.07
N PRO A 41 -1.39 7.70 14.12
CA PRO A 41 -2.77 7.24 14.06
C PRO A 41 -3.66 8.26 13.31
N LYS A 42 -3.31 8.54 12.04
CA LYS A 42 -4.08 9.39 11.14
C LYS A 42 -4.87 8.50 10.19
N PRO A 43 -6.15 8.81 9.88
CA PRO A 43 -6.93 8.04 8.94
C PRO A 43 -6.25 7.94 7.57
N LEU A 44 -5.91 6.73 7.14
CA LEU A 44 -5.55 6.48 5.75
C LEU A 44 -6.84 6.44 4.92
N ARG A 45 -6.98 7.39 4.00
CA ARG A 45 -8.22 7.61 3.23
C ARG A 45 -8.18 6.87 1.89
N PHE A 46 -7.07 6.98 1.18
CA PHE A 46 -6.89 6.41 -0.16
C PHE A 46 -5.51 5.79 -0.33
N ILE A 47 -5.43 4.83 -1.25
CA ILE A 47 -4.19 4.23 -1.72
C ILE A 47 -4.11 4.27 -3.25
N GLY A 48 -2.91 4.50 -3.78
CA GLY A 48 -2.64 4.42 -5.22
C GLY A 48 -1.88 3.14 -5.54
N VAL A 49 -2.50 2.23 -6.28
CA VAL A 49 -1.98 0.88 -6.61
C VAL A 49 -1.55 0.72 -8.07
N GLY A 50 -1.38 1.83 -8.78
CA GLY A 50 -1.00 1.89 -10.20
C GLY A 50 -0.87 3.34 -10.68
N GLU A 51 -0.89 3.54 -11.99
CA GLU A 51 -0.68 4.85 -12.64
C GLU A 51 -1.95 5.48 -13.21
N GLY A 52 -3.02 4.70 -13.39
CA GLY A 52 -4.30 5.16 -13.91
C GLY A 52 -5.14 5.91 -12.88
N ILE A 53 -6.16 6.63 -13.36
CA ILE A 53 -7.10 7.35 -12.48
C ILE A 53 -7.89 6.39 -11.58
N ASP A 54 -8.21 5.22 -12.09
CA ASP A 54 -8.95 4.17 -11.37
C ASP A 54 -8.09 3.41 -10.35
N ASP A 55 -6.76 3.64 -10.36
CA ASP A 55 -5.83 3.01 -9.42
C ASP A 55 -5.76 3.75 -8.08
N LEU A 56 -6.45 4.90 -7.95
CA LEU A 56 -6.63 5.59 -6.68
C LEU A 56 -7.91 5.09 -6.00
N GLN A 57 -7.74 4.23 -4.99
CA GLN A 57 -8.85 3.51 -4.36
C GLN A 57 -9.02 3.91 -2.89
N PRO A 58 -10.25 3.92 -2.35
CA PRO A 58 -10.48 4.08 -0.92
C PRO A 58 -9.73 3.01 -0.13
N PHE A 59 -9.10 3.39 0.98
CA PHE A 59 -8.36 2.43 1.78
C PHE A 59 -9.31 1.51 2.56
N ARG A 60 -9.12 0.20 2.38
CA ARG A 60 -9.79 -0.86 3.11
C ARG A 60 -8.74 -1.79 3.70
N ALA A 61 -8.58 -1.76 5.03
CA ALA A 61 -7.51 -2.48 5.71
C ALA A 61 -7.53 -3.99 5.44
N ARG A 62 -8.73 -4.59 5.37
CA ARG A 62 -8.89 -6.02 5.10
C ARG A 62 -8.43 -6.38 3.70
N GLU A 63 -8.96 -5.71 2.68
CA GLU A 63 -8.58 -5.92 1.28
C GLU A 63 -7.08 -5.70 1.06
N PHE A 64 -6.50 -4.68 1.71
CA PHE A 64 -5.07 -4.41 1.64
C PHE A 64 -4.22 -5.54 2.24
N VAL A 65 -4.63 -6.08 3.40
CA VAL A 65 -3.94 -7.20 4.05
C VAL A 65 -4.10 -8.47 3.22
N ASP A 66 -5.29 -8.76 2.73
CA ASP A 66 -5.55 -9.93 1.90
C ASP A 66 -4.67 -9.91 0.64
N ALA A 67 -4.56 -8.77 -0.05
CA ALA A 67 -3.69 -8.60 -1.22
C ALA A 67 -2.19 -8.73 -0.91
N LEU A 68 -1.75 -8.44 0.32
CA LEU A 68 -0.34 -8.57 0.73
C LEU A 68 0.07 -10.04 0.91
N PHE A 69 -0.86 -10.90 1.28
CA PHE A 69 -0.63 -12.31 1.59
C PHE A 69 -1.16 -13.26 0.51
N GLU A 70 -1.80 -12.75 -0.55
CA GLU A 70 -2.22 -13.56 -1.68
C GLU A 70 -0.98 -14.10 -2.41
N PRO A 71 -0.87 -15.43 -2.62
CA PRO A 71 0.24 -15.99 -3.38
C PRO A 71 0.15 -15.49 -4.82
N VAL A 72 1.23 -14.91 -5.35
CA VAL A 72 1.30 -14.53 -6.77
C VAL A 72 1.00 -15.77 -7.62
N ALA A 73 -0.20 -15.83 -8.19
CA ALA A 73 -0.63 -16.89 -9.09
C ALA A 73 0.11 -16.71 -10.44
N GLY A 74 1.38 -17.07 -10.48
CA GLY A 74 2.24 -16.88 -11.66
C GLY A 74 3.34 -17.93 -11.85
N ALA A 75 3.52 -18.90 -10.95
CA ALA A 75 4.59 -19.91 -11.03
C ALA A 75 4.10 -21.32 -11.40
N ARG A 76 2.96 -21.46 -12.09
CA ARG A 76 2.51 -22.74 -12.66
C ARG A 76 1.96 -22.56 -14.07
N GLY A 77 2.87 -22.50 -15.04
CA GLY A 77 2.55 -22.51 -16.47
C GLY A 77 3.74 -23.04 -17.27
N GLY A 78 3.98 -24.34 -17.21
CA GLY A 78 5.11 -24.97 -17.90
C GLY A 78 5.19 -26.48 -17.71
N ASN A 79 4.07 -27.20 -17.84
CA ASN A 79 4.12 -28.63 -18.13
C ASN A 79 2.93 -29.00 -19.00
N GLY A 80 3.20 -29.24 -20.29
CA GLY A 80 2.20 -29.53 -21.29
C GLY A 80 2.81 -29.68 -22.67
N GLY A 81 3.64 -30.71 -22.85
CA GLY A 81 4.23 -31.06 -24.13
C GLY A 81 4.79 -32.47 -24.14
N ARG A 82 3.90 -33.47 -24.10
CA ARG A 82 4.22 -34.82 -24.56
C ARG A 82 4.31 -34.78 -26.09
N ALA A 83 5.48 -35.08 -26.63
CA ALA A 83 5.71 -35.86 -27.85
C ALA A 83 7.18 -36.29 -27.87
#